data_AF-C4K0C0-F1
#
_entry.id   AF-C4K0C0-F1
#
_cell.length_a   1.000
_cell.length_b   1.000
_cell.length_c   1.000
_cell.angle_alpha   90.00
_cell.angle_beta   90.00
_cell.angle_gamma   90.00
#
_symmetry.space_group_name_H-M   'P 1'
#
loop_
_entity.id
_entity.type
_entity.pdbx_description
1 polymer ?
#
loop_
_entity_poly.entity_id
_entity_poly.type
_entity_poly.pdbx_seq_one_letter_code
_entity_poly.pdbx_strand_id
1 'polypeptide(L)' 'MLGVISGDYGKPRSAVVVQSNLYKNHPSITVCLHNGFNRCPTTFHLLLTPTELNGFNLESHIMVDEISAIRSDKIQKNW' A
#
# COMPACT_ATOMS: atom_id res chain seq x y z
N MET A 1 -0.95 2.17 -7.75
CA MET A 1 -1.82 3.15 -7.07
C MET A 1 -1.50 3.11 -5.59
N LEU A 2 -1.06 4.24 -5.03
CA LEU A 2 -0.77 4.40 -3.61
C LEU A 2 -2.07 4.80 -2.88
N GLY A 3 -2.34 4.17 -1.74
CA GLY A 3 -3.43 4.54 -0.85
C GLY A 3 -2.90 4.75 0.56
N VAL A 4 -3.37 5.81 1.22
CA VAL A 4 -3.12 6.01 2.65
C VAL A 4 -4.28 5.41 3.43
N ILE A 5 -3.96 4.48 4.32
CA ILE A 5 -4.91 3.79 5.18
C ILE A 5 -4.82 4.41 6.57
N SER A 6 -5.94 4.84 7.14
CA SER A 6 -6.01 5.10 8.58
C SER A 6 -5.88 3.76 9.34
N GLY A 7 -4.72 3.45 9.92
CA GLY A 7 -4.56 2.28 10.77
C GLY A 7 -5.30 2.42 12.11
N ASP A 8 -5.48 1.32 12.84
CA ASP A 8 -6.22 1.27 14.13
C ASP A 8 -5.70 2.24 15.22
N TYR A 9 -4.46 2.73 15.08
CA TYR A 9 -3.84 3.69 16.00
C TYR A 9 -3.79 5.14 15.46
N GLY A 10 -4.58 5.46 14.45
CA GLY A 10 -4.67 6.81 13.88
C GLY A 10 -3.47 7.24 13.05
N LYS A 11 -2.42 6.41 12.92
CA LYS A 11 -1.30 6.68 12.02
C LYS A 11 -1.65 6.26 10.58
N PRO A 12 -1.65 7.18 9.62
CA PRO A 12 -1.76 6.83 8.21
C PRO A 12 -0.63 5.89 7.80
N ARG A 13 -0.97 4.71 7.27
CA ARG A 13 -0.03 3.77 6.65
C ARG A 13 -0.21 3.80 5.14
N SER A 14 0.88 4.01 4.42
CA SER A 14 0.89 3.87 2.97
C SER A 14 0.76 2.40 2.58
N ALA A 15 0.00 2.12 1.54
CA ALA A 15 -0.18 0.79 0.97
C ALA A 15 -0.32 0.84 -0.54
N VAL A 16 -0.10 -0.31 -1.18
CA VAL A 16 -0.20 -0.48 -2.63
C VAL A 16 -1.48 -1.25 -2.95
N VAL A 17 -2.34 -0.66 -3.78
CA VAL A 17 -3.56 -1.33 -4.26
C VAL A 17 -3.18 -2.45 -5.23
N VAL A 18 -3.64 -3.67 -4.94
CA VAL A 18 -3.45 -4.86 -5.78
C VAL A 18 -4.79 -5.38 -6.36
N GLN A 19 -5.89 -4.71 -6.04
CA GLN A 19 -7.22 -5.04 -6.55
C GLN A 19 -7.34 -4.86 -8.06
N SER A 20 -7.92 -5.85 -8.73
CA SER A 20 -8.28 -5.75 -10.14
C SER A 20 -9.32 -4.66 -10.38
N ASN A 21 -9.16 -3.92 -11.49
CA ASN A 21 -10.11 -2.90 -11.94
C ASN A 21 -11.53 -3.45 -12.19
N LEU A 22 -11.69 -4.76 -12.37
CA LEU A 22 -13.00 -5.42 -12.45
C LEU A 22 -13.84 -5.17 -11.19
N TYR A 23 -13.19 -4.99 -10.03
CA TYR A 23 -13.83 -4.77 -8.73
C TYR A 23 -13.74 -3.32 -8.26
N LYS A 24 -13.52 -2.35 -9.17
CA LYS A 24 -13.33 -0.93 -8.80
C LYS A 24 -14.46 -0.30 -7.98
N ASN A 25 -15.67 -0.86 -8.06
CA ASN A 25 -16.87 -0.38 -7.35
C ASN A 25 -17.15 -1.18 -6.05
N HIS A 26 -16.30 -2.14 -5.69
CA HIS A 26 -16.46 -2.94 -4.49
C HIS A 26 -16.25 -2.06 -3.23
N PRO A 27 -17.06 -2.20 -2.16
CA PRO A 27 -16.95 -1.35 -0.97
C PRO A 27 -15.64 -1.56 -0.19
N SER A 28 -14.89 -2.61 -0.47
CA SER A 28 -13.53 -2.82 0.02
C SER A 28 -12.50 -2.85 -1.12
N ILE A 29 -11.27 -2.45 -0.79
CA ILE A 29 -10.10 -2.40 -1.64
C ILE A 29 -9.03 -3.33 -1.04
N THR A 30 -8.53 -4.26 -1.85
CA THR A 30 -7.39 -5.13 -1.51
C THR A 30 -6.08 -4.40 -1.71
N VAL A 31 -5.24 -4.40 -0.67
CA VAL A 31 -3.93 -3.73 -0.65
C VAL A 31 -2.84 -4.60 -0.05
N CYS A 32 -1.59 -4.38 -0.46
CA CYS A 32 -0.40 -4.84 0.25
C CYS A 32 0.15 -3.70 1.11
N LEU A 33 0.53 -4.01 2.34
CA LEU A 33 1.15 -3.04 3.23
C LEU A 33 2.61 -2.79 2.84
N HIS A 34 3.12 -1.60 3.19
CA HIS A 34 4.51 -1.21 3.00
C HIS A 34 5.09 -0.74 4.34
N ASN A 35 6.33 -1.14 4.64
CA ASN A 35 7.14 -0.59 5.73
C ASN A 35 8.32 0.21 5.18
N GLY A 36 8.42 1.48 5.61
CA GLY A 36 9.58 2.32 5.34
C GLY A 36 10.85 1.74 5.98
N PHE A 37 11.88 1.59 5.15
CA PHE A 37 13.30 1.35 5.43
C PHE A 37 13.70 1.00 6.88
N ASN A 38 13.48 -0.24 7.35
CA ASN A 38 14.31 -0.81 8.43
C ASN A 38 14.21 -2.33 8.69
N ARG A 39 13.87 -3.17 7.71
CA ARG A 39 13.89 -4.62 7.93
C ARG A 39 14.66 -5.30 6.81
N CYS A 40 15.49 -6.29 7.18
CA CYS A 40 16.10 -7.20 6.23
C CYS A 40 15.01 -7.69 5.26
N PRO A 41 15.16 -7.48 3.95
CA PRO A 41 14.18 -7.93 2.99
C PRO A 41 14.04 -9.46 3.12
N THR A 42 12.82 -9.92 3.36
CA THR A 42 12.47 -11.35 3.28
C THR A 42 12.15 -11.68 1.82
N THR A 43 11.99 -12.97 1.50
CA THR A 43 11.64 -13.44 0.14
C THR A 43 10.38 -12.76 -0.44
N PHE A 44 9.49 -12.24 0.41
CA PHE A 44 8.22 -11.62 0.01
C PHE A 44 8.25 -10.08 0.03
N HIS A 45 9.44 -9.48 0.17
CA HIS A 45 9.61 -8.03 0.12
C HIS A 45 10.06 -7.59 -1.28
N LEU A 46 9.17 -6.93 -2.03
CA LEU A 46 9.48 -6.37 -3.33
C LEU A 46 10.04 -4.96 -3.19
N LEU A 47 11.29 -4.76 -3.61
CA LEU A 47 11.92 -3.44 -3.65
C LEU A 47 11.19 -2.52 -4.64
N LEU A 48 10.83 -1.34 -4.17
CA LEU A 48 10.33 -0.23 -4.95
C LEU A 48 11.32 0.92 -4.90
N THR A 49 11.91 1.21 -6.04
CA THR A 49 12.69 2.43 -6.25
C THR A 49 11.75 3.61 -6.52
N PRO A 50 11.93 4.77 -5.86
CA PRO A 50 11.20 6.01 -6.16
C PRO A 50 11.25 6.37 -7.64
N THR A 51 10.09 6.70 -8.21
CA THR A 51 9.98 7.29 -9.55
C THR A 51 8.89 8.35 -9.54
N GLU A 52 8.94 9.26 -10.50
CA GLU A 52 7.89 10.29 -10.68
C GLU A 52 6.48 9.68 -10.87
N LEU A 53 6.41 8.44 -11.36
CA LEU A 53 5.15 7.77 -11.69
C LEU A 53 4.56 6.96 -10.53
N ASN A 54 5.37 6.55 -9.55
CA ASN A 54 4.93 5.63 -8.51
C ASN A 54 4.58 6.30 -7.17
N GLY A 55 4.89 7.60 -7.01
CA GLY A 55 4.52 8.41 -5.85
C GLY A 55 5.28 8.06 -4.55
N PHE A 56 6.36 7.29 -4.63
CA PHE A 56 7.26 7.05 -3.49
C PHE A 56 8.39 8.07 -3.48
N ASN A 57 8.69 8.62 -2.30
CA ASN A 57 9.79 9.59 -2.11
C ASN A 57 11.09 8.94 -1.61
N LEU A 58 11.02 7.69 -1.15
CA LEU A 58 12.13 6.94 -0.57
C LEU A 58 12.04 5.48 -1.00
N GLU A 59 13.18 4.79 -1.08
CA GLU A 59 13.20 3.34 -1.31
C GLU A 59 12.33 2.62 -0.27
N SER A 60 11.53 1.70 -0.80
CA SER A 60 10.37 1.15 -0.10
C SER A 60 10.25 -0.34 -0.39
N HIS A 61 9.73 -1.14 0.54
CA HIS A 61 9.53 -2.57 0.35
C HIS A 61 8.06 -2.98 0.48
N ILE A 62 7.43 -3.36 -0.63
CA ILE A 62 6.07 -3.92 -0.57
C ILE A 62 6.15 -5.30 0.06
N MET A 63 5.37 -5.54 1.10
CA MET A 63 5.26 -6.85 1.76
C MET A 63 4.11 -7.60 1.06
N VAL A 64 4.43 -8.42 0.06
CA VAL A 64 3.39 -9.07 -0.78
C VAL A 64 2.64 -10.19 -0.05
N ASP A 65 3.20 -10.63 1.08
CA ASP A 65 2.62 -11.57 2.04
C ASP A 65 1.68 -10.90 3.06
N GLU A 66 1.76 -9.58 3.24
CA GLU A 66 0.84 -8.81 4.09
C GLU A 66 -0.29 -8.15 3.27
N ILE A 67 -1.29 -8.97 2.90
CA ILE A 67 -2.48 -8.52 2.16
C ILE A 67 -3.62 -8.20 3.14
N SER A 68 -4.27 -7.05 2.94
CA SER A 68 -5.44 -6.62 3.73
C SER A 68 -6.55 -6.08 2.84
N ALA A 69 -7.80 -6.29 3.27
CA ALA A 69 -8.98 -5.70 2.65
C ALA A 69 -9.47 -4.53 3.51
N ILE A 70 -9.60 -3.36 2.88
CA ILE A 70 -9.86 -2.10 3.59
C ILE A 70 -11.08 -1.46 3.00
N ARG A 71 -11.97 -0.91 3.83
CA ARG A 71 -13.12 -0.19 3.31
C ARG A 71 -12.68 1.00 2.46
N SER A 72 -13.30 1.14 1.30
CA SER A 72 -12.99 2.19 0.32
C SER A 72 -13.13 3.61 0.89
N ASP A 73 -14.02 3.82 1.86
CA ASP A 73 -14.22 5.09 2.58
C ASP A 73 -13.08 5.45 3.56
N LYS A 74 -12.18 4.51 3.85
CA LYS A 74 -11.00 4.70 4.70
C LYS A 74 -9.70 4.93 3.93
N ILE A 75 -9.76 4.95 2.60
CA ILE A 75 -8.59 5.17 1.75
C ILE A 75 -8.54 6.63 1.34
N GLN A 76 -7.52 7.32 1.82
CA GLN A 76 -7.20 8.67 1.37
C GLN A 76 -6.29 8.57 0.15
N LYS A 77 -6.75 9.15 -0.96
CA LYS A 77 -5.99 9.26 -2.22
C LYS A 77 -5.14 10.52 -2.14
N ASN A 78 -3.89 10.38 -1.74
CA ASN A 78 -2.89 11.43 -1.91
C ASN A 78 -2.11 11.08 -3.18
N TRP A 79 -2.28 11.90 -4.21
CA TRP A 79 -1.55 11.83 -5.46
C TRP A 79 -0.38 12.80 -5.39
#